data_AF-A0A9X3B9E9-F1
#
_entry.id   AF-A0A9X3B9E9-F1
#
_cell.length_a   1.000
_cell.length_b   1.000
_cell.length_c   1.000
_cell.angle_alpha   90.00
_cell.angle_beta   90.00
_cell.angle_gamma   90.00
#
_symmetry.space_group_name_H-M   'P 1'
#
loop_
_entity.id
_entity.type
_entity.pdbx_description
1 polymer ?
#
loop_
_entity_poly.entity_id
_entity_poly.type
_entity_poly.pdbx_seq_one_letter_code
_entity_poly.pdbx_strand_id
1 'polypeptide(L)'
;MVYAVQLKRKVLAAFVYYTGRELPEIMISTDIQGDALLMCRYYGLRFHLEFLIRDAKQYAGMEDCQARSEQKLHTHFNMALTAVSLDRAAY
;
A
#
# COMPACT_ATOMS: atom_id res chain seq x y z
N MET A 1 -1.38 -18.22 14.18
CA MET A 1 -2.58 -17.43 14.49
C MET A 1 -2.41 -16.82 15.88
N VAL A 2 -2.63 -15.52 16.02
CA VAL A 2 -2.49 -14.78 17.28
C VAL A 2 -3.69 -13.84 17.49
N TYR A 3 -3.97 -13.42 18.72
CA TYR A 3 -4.99 -12.41 19.00
C TYR A 3 -4.35 -11.01 18.98
N ALA A 4 -4.78 -10.15 18.06
CA ALA A 4 -4.32 -8.77 18.00
C ALA A 4 -5.17 -7.91 18.95
N VAL A 5 -4.56 -7.45 20.05
CA VAL A 5 -5.24 -6.64 21.08
C VAL A 5 -5.81 -5.36 20.51
N GLN A 6 -5.04 -4.66 19.68
CA GLN A 6 -5.45 -3.38 19.08
C GLN A 6 -6.61 -3.54 18.09
N LEU A 7 -6.63 -4.64 17.33
CA LEU A 7 -7.68 -4.93 16.36
C LEU A 7 -8.87 -5.69 16.97
N LYS A 8 -8.76 -6.10 18.25
CA LYS A 8 -9.74 -6.92 18.99
C LYS A 8 -10.19 -8.19 18.25
N ARG A 9 -9.29 -8.81 17.49
CA ARG A 9 -9.60 -10.00 16.68
C ARG A 9 -8.42 -10.94 16.50
N LYS A 10 -8.72 -12.19 16.14
CA LYS A 10 -7.70 -13.15 15.68
C LYS A 10 -7.17 -12.73 14.32
N VAL A 11 -5.85 -12.82 14.17
CA VAL A 11 -5.13 -12.54 12.93
C VAL A 11 -4.15 -13.67 12.63
N LEU A 12 -3.89 -13.87 11.34
CA LEU A 12 -2.70 -14.60 10.90
C LEU A 12 -1.50 -13.68 11.09
N ALA A 13 -0.41 -14.21 11.65
CA ALA A 13 0.84 -13.46 11.81
C ALA A 13 1.98 -14.30 11.23
N ALA A 14 2.79 -13.69 10.38
CA ALA A 14 4.02 -14.26 9.84
C ALA A 14 5.21 -13.47 10.37
N PHE A 15 6.23 -14.19 10.81
CA PHE A 15 7.49 -13.63 11.29
C PHE A 15 8.53 -13.87 10.22
N VAL A 16 8.99 -12.81 9.56
CA VAL A 16 9.97 -12.87 8.48
C VAL A 16 11.34 -12.51 9.04
N TYR A 17 12.25 -13.48 9.04
CA TYR A 17 13.63 -13.31 9.46
C TYR A 17 14.50 -13.00 8.25
N TYR A 18 15.22 -11.88 8.31
CA TYR A 18 16.18 -11.49 7.28
C TYR A 18 17.59 -11.64 7.83
N THR A 19 18.52 -12.12 7.00
CA THR A 19 19.94 -12.18 7.36
C THR A 19 20.45 -10.78 7.69
N GLY A 20 21.00 -10.59 8.89
CA GLY A 20 21.53 -9.30 9.34
C GLY A 20 20.54 -8.41 10.11
N ARG A 21 19.29 -8.84 10.32
CA ARG A 21 18.38 -8.18 11.27
C ARG A 21 18.22 -9.02 12.53
N GLU A 22 18.41 -8.40 13.70
CA GLU A 22 18.21 -9.07 14.99
C GLU A 22 16.73 -9.36 15.27
N LEU A 23 15.84 -8.49 14.79
CA LEU A 23 14.39 -8.61 15.00
C LEU A 23 13.69 -9.00 13.70
N PRO A 24 12.72 -9.94 13.77
CA PRO A 24 11.91 -10.29 12.61
C PRO A 24 10.96 -9.15 12.24
N GLU A 25 10.63 -9.07 10.96
CA GLU A 25 9.51 -8.25 10.50
C GLU A 25 8.21 -9.03 10.68
N ILE A 26 7.19 -8.39 11.25
CA ILE A 26 5.91 -9.04 11.54
C ILE A 26 4.88 -8.55 10.54
N MET A 27 4.33 -9.49 9.75
CA MET A 27 3.22 -9.25 8.84
C MET A 27 1.96 -9.87 9.42
N ILE A 28 0.84 -9.14 9.38
CA ILE A 28 -0.45 -9.61 9.91
C ILE A 28 -1.55 -9.56 8.86
N SER A 29 -2.47 -10.52 8.89
CA SER A 29 -3.67 -10.54 8.05
C SER A 29 -4.91 -10.85 8.88
N THR A 30 -6.02 -10.18 8.55
CA THR A 30 -7.33 -10.48 9.12
C THR A 30 -7.95 -11.75 8.56
N ASP A 31 -7.47 -12.22 7.41
CA ASP A 31 -7.80 -13.55 6.89
C ASP A 31 -6.95 -14.59 7.63
N ILE A 32 -7.62 -15.29 8.56
CA ILE A 32 -7.00 -16.31 9.40
C ILE A 32 -6.84 -17.68 8.72
N GLN A 33 -7.55 -17.91 7.62
CA GLN A 33 -7.50 -19.17 6.87
C GLN A 33 -6.53 -19.10 5.68
N GLY A 34 -6.01 -17.91 5.38
CA GLY A 34 -5.08 -17.68 4.28
C GLY A 34 -3.69 -18.29 4.50
N ASP A 35 -2.92 -18.37 3.42
CA ASP A 35 -1.53 -18.80 3.45
C ASP A 35 -0.59 -17.65 3.85
N ALA A 36 0.21 -17.87 4.88
CA ALA A 36 1.18 -16.92 5.39
C ALA A 36 2.25 -16.55 4.33
N LEU A 37 2.66 -17.50 3.49
CA LEU A 37 3.63 -17.23 2.43
C LEU A 37 3.03 -16.34 1.35
N LEU A 38 1.79 -16.62 0.94
CA LEU A 38 1.04 -15.80 -0.01
C LEU A 38 0.83 -14.38 0.53
N MET A 39 0.48 -14.25 1.82
CA MET A 39 0.38 -12.95 2.50
C MET A 39 1.71 -12.17 2.40
N CYS A 40 2.85 -12.80 2.69
CA CYS A 40 4.15 -12.16 2.55
C CYS A 40 4.45 -11.71 1.12
N ARG A 41 4.09 -12.53 0.11
CA ARG A 41 4.22 -12.14 -1.31
C ARG A 41 3.38 -10.92 -1.65
N TYR A 42 2.12 -10.88 -1.21
CA TYR A 42 1.24 -9.73 -1.42
C TYR A 42 1.75 -8.46 -0.73
N TYR A 43 2.29 -8.57 0.48
CA TYR A 43 2.93 -7.44 1.15
C TYR A 43 4.12 -6.89 0.35
N GLY A 44 4.88 -7.76 -0.32
CA GLY A 44 5.94 -7.33 -1.25
C GLY A 44 5.40 -6.49 -2.42
N LEU A 45 4.20 -6.80 -2.91
CA LEU A 45 3.58 -6.03 -4.00
C LEU A 45 3.18 -4.61 -3.57
N ARG A 46 3.04 -4.32 -2.27
CA ARG A 46 2.67 -2.98 -1.74
C ARG A 46 3.61 -1.88 -2.23
N PHE A 47 4.88 -2.19 -2.46
CA PHE A 47 5.86 -1.20 -2.93
C PHE A 47 5.51 -0.61 -4.31
N HIS A 48 4.71 -1.30 -5.12
CA HIS A 48 4.23 -0.77 -6.40
C HIS A 48 3.42 0.52 -6.26
N LEU A 49 2.74 0.70 -5.11
CA LEU A 49 1.98 1.91 -4.80
C LEU A 49 2.89 3.15 -4.70
N GLU A 50 4.10 2.99 -4.14
CA GLU A 50 5.07 4.08 -3.99
C GLU A 50 5.47 4.65 -5.35
N PHE A 51 5.66 3.77 -6.35
CA PHE A 51 5.96 4.21 -7.69
C PHE A 51 4.79 4.96 -8.32
N LEU A 52 3.56 4.50 -8.12
CA LEU A 52 2.38 5.17 -8.67
C LEU A 52 2.21 6.57 -8.07
N ILE A 53 2.40 6.72 -6.75
CA ILE A 53 2.38 8.01 -6.07
C ILE A 53 3.52 8.91 -6.56
N ARG A 54 4.75 8.38 -6.67
CA ARG A 54 5.91 9.13 -7.17
C ARG A 54 5.65 9.66 -8.58
N ASP A 55 5.17 8.80 -9.47
CA ASP A 55 4.93 9.17 -10.86
C ASP A 55 3.77 10.19 -10.95
N ALA A 56 2.72 10.06 -10.11
CA ALA A 56 1.65 11.04 -10.03
C ALA A 56 2.15 12.42 -9.58
N LYS A 57 3.07 12.47 -8.61
CA LYS A 57 3.72 13.72 -8.17
C LYS A 57 4.60 14.34 -9.25
N GLN A 58 5.43 13.53 -9.90
CA GLN A 58 6.44 14.01 -10.85
C GLN A 58 5.87 14.35 -12.22
N TYR A 59 4.88 13.60 -12.70
CA TYR A 59 4.43 13.67 -14.09
C TYR A 59 2.96 14.06 -14.26
N ALA A 60 2.14 13.92 -13.22
CA ALA A 60 0.71 14.27 -13.28
C ALA A 60 0.31 15.46 -12.37
N GLY A 61 1.30 16.19 -11.84
CA GLY A 61 1.09 17.42 -11.07
C GLY A 61 0.28 17.24 -9.79
N MET A 62 0.36 16.07 -9.15
CA MET A 62 -0.42 15.76 -7.94
C MET A 62 -0.21 16.80 -6.83
N GLU A 63 0.98 17.40 -6.72
CA GLU A 63 1.32 18.41 -5.70
C GLU A 63 1.15 19.86 -6.16
N ASP A 64 0.78 20.09 -7.43
CA ASP A 64 0.70 21.44 -8.01
C ASP A 64 -0.64 22.14 -7.70
N CYS A 65 -1.65 21.39 -7.26
CA CYS A 65 -2.98 21.95 -7.01
C CYS A 65 -3.03 22.82 -5.76
N GLN A 66 -3.36 24.10 -5.95
CA GLN A 66 -3.51 25.11 -4.88
C GLN A 66 -4.98 25.36 -4.50
N ALA A 67 -5.90 24.46 -4.86
CA ALA A 67 -7.31 24.61 -4.51
C ALA A 67 -7.51 24.44 -2.99
N ARG A 68 -8.45 25.20 -2.41
CA ARG A 68 -8.80 25.10 -0.98
C ARG A 68 -10.10 24.36 -0.69
N SER A 69 -10.87 24.05 -1.74
CA SER A 69 -12.09 23.28 -1.61
C SER A 69 -11.76 21.80 -1.60
N GLU A 70 -12.23 21.08 -0.58
CA GLU A 70 -12.02 19.64 -0.43
C GLU A 70 -12.42 18.87 -1.70
N GLN A 71 -13.60 19.16 -2.26
CA GLN A 71 -14.08 18.48 -3.46
C GLN A 71 -13.15 18.71 -4.66
N LYS A 72 -12.58 19.91 -4.81
CA LYS A 72 -11.63 20.21 -5.91
C LYS A 72 -10.31 19.47 -5.72
N LEU A 73 -9.83 19.37 -4.48
CA LEU A 73 -8.64 18.61 -4.14
C LEU A 73 -8.84 17.12 -4.43
N HIS A 74 -9.95 16.52 -4.00
CA HIS A 74 -10.28 15.12 -4.30
C HIS A 74 -10.31 14.85 -5.80
N THR A 75 -10.99 15.71 -6.57
CA THR A 75 -11.04 15.57 -8.03
C THR A 75 -9.64 15.64 -8.64
N HIS A 76 -8.79 16.59 -8.20
CA HIS A 76 -7.41 16.72 -8.69
C HIS A 76 -6.58 15.46 -8.42
N PHE A 77 -6.56 14.98 -7.17
CA PHE A 77 -5.79 13.80 -6.80
C PHE A 77 -6.27 12.55 -7.53
N ASN A 78 -7.58 12.36 -7.66
CA ASN A 78 -8.16 11.23 -8.39
C ASN A 78 -7.78 11.29 -9.88
N MET A 79 -7.82 12.46 -10.51
CA MET A 79 -7.41 12.61 -11.91
C MET A 79 -5.92 12.34 -12.10
N ALA A 80 -5.05 12.85 -11.22
CA ALA A 80 -3.60 12.63 -11.30
C ALA A 80 -3.25 11.13 -11.17
N LEU A 81 -3.84 10.44 -10.20
CA LEU A 81 -3.65 8.99 -10.01
C LEU A 81 -4.25 8.18 -11.17
N THR A 82 -5.39 8.60 -11.72
CA THR A 82 -6.01 7.95 -12.88
C THR A 82 -5.13 8.09 -14.12
N ALA A 83 -4.58 9.27 -14.37
CA ALA A 83 -3.72 9.52 -15.53
C ALA A 83 -2.50 8.58 -15.55
N VAL A 84 -1.77 8.46 -14.44
CA VAL A 84 -0.62 7.55 -14.36
C VAL A 84 -1.01 6.07 -14.37
N SER A 85 -2.21 5.74 -13.86
CA SER A 85 -2.73 4.36 -13.91
C SER A 85 -3.08 3.95 -15.34
N LEU A 86 -3.66 4.87 -16.13
CA LEU A 86 -3.96 4.65 -17.54
C LEU A 86 -2.69 4.52 -18.38
N ASP A 87 -1.69 5.38 -18.15
CA ASP A 87 -0.39 5.30 -18.81
C ASP A 87 0.26 3.93 -18.58
N ARG A 88 0.31 3.47 -17.32
CA ARG A 88 0.82 2.14 -16.96
C ARG A 88 0.03 0.96 -17.52
N ALA A 89 -1.26 1.15 -17.80
CA ALA A 89 -2.11 0.10 -18.36
C ALA A 89 -2.03 0.03 -19.90
N ALA A 90 -1.59 1.11 -20.54
CA ALA A 90 -1.46 1.21 -22.00
C ALA A 90 -0.14 0.61 -22.52
N TYR A 91 0.85 0.41 -21.65
CA TYR A 91 2.12 -0.28 -21.91
C TYR A 91 2.12 -1.68 -21.31
#